data_AF-A0A0R2SZA7-F1
#
_entry.id   AF-A0A0R2SZA7-F1
#
_cell.length_a   1.000
_cell.length_b   1.000
_cell.length_c   1.000
_cell.angle_alpha   90.00
_cell.angle_beta   90.00
_cell.angle_gamma   90.00
#
_symmetry.space_group_name_H-M   'P 1'
#
loop_
_entity.id
_entity.type
_entity.pdbx_description
1 polymer ?
#
loop_
_entity_poly.entity_id
_entity_poly.type
_entity_poly.pdbx_seq_one_letter_code
_entity_poly.pdbx_strand_id
1 'polypeptide(L)'
;MVNVSLNQTLGRTIITSFTTLLVLVSILLVGGESTQGFAIALIIGVVVGTYSSIYIASNVILMMNVTREDLMIPIKEGSELDDIP
;
A
#
# COMPACT_ATOMS: atom_id res chain seq x y z
N MET A 1 5.55 15.86 -4.57
CA MET A 1 6.30 14.65 -4.17
C MET A 1 5.39 13.54 -3.62
N VAL A 2 4.40 13.85 -2.78
CA VAL A 2 3.48 12.86 -2.17
C VAL A 2 2.76 11.95 -3.19
N ASN A 3 2.22 12.49 -4.28
CA ASN A 3 1.49 11.69 -5.27
C ASN A 3 2.37 10.65 -5.99
N VAL A 4 3.65 10.95 -6.24
CA VAL A 4 4.57 10.02 -6.92
C VAL A 4 4.93 8.88 -5.97
N SER A 5 5.29 9.19 -4.72
CA SER A 5 5.63 8.18 -3.71
C SER A 5 4.44 7.28 -3.35
N LEU A 6 3.24 7.86 -3.33
CA LEU A 6 1.99 7.13 -3.11
C LEU A 6 1.70 6.19 -4.29
N ASN A 7 1.79 6.67 -5.53
CA ASN A 7 1.59 5.84 -6.72
C ASN A 7 2.69 4.76 -6.86
N GLN A 8 3.92 5.06 -6.46
CA GLN A 8 5.06 4.13 -6.51
C GLN A 8 4.96 3.03 -5.44
N THR A 9 4.39 3.34 -4.29
CA THR A 9 4.11 2.36 -3.23
C THR A 9 2.89 1.53 -3.59
N LEU A 10 1.79 2.16 -4.00
CA LEU A 10 0.57 1.48 -4.45
C LEU A 10 0.82 0.54 -5.62
N GLY A 11 1.59 0.98 -6.63
CA GLY A 11 1.97 0.14 -7.76
C GLY A 11 2.75 -1.10 -7.32
N ARG A 12 3.66 -0.95 -6.36
CA ARG A 12 4.40 -2.09 -5.79
C ARG A 12 3.49 -3.03 -5.03
N THR A 13 2.57 -2.50 -4.20
CA THR A 13 1.59 -3.28 -3.43
C THR A 13 0.62 -4.05 -4.31
N ILE A 14 0.17 -3.44 -5.41
CA ILE A 14 -0.69 -4.11 -6.40
C ILE A 14 0.07 -5.25 -7.07
N ILE A 15 1.33 -5.03 -7.47
CA ILE A 15 2.16 -6.06 -8.11
C ILE A 15 2.38 -7.24 -7.15
N THR A 16 2.75 -7.02 -5.89
CA THR A 16 2.90 -8.13 -4.93
C THR A 16 1.59 -8.83 -4.60
N SER A 17 0.48 -8.10 -4.50
CA SER A 17 -0.85 -8.72 -4.29
C SER A 17 -1.29 -9.58 -5.48
N PHE A 18 -0.95 -9.14 -6.70
CA PHE A 18 -1.27 -9.87 -7.91
C PHE A 18 -0.43 -11.14 -8.05
N THR A 19 0.87 -11.07 -7.75
CA THR A 19 1.75 -12.25 -7.82
C THR A 19 1.41 -13.27 -6.73
N THR A 20 0.99 -12.86 -5.54
CA THR A 20 0.51 -13.81 -4.52
C THR A 20 -0.78 -14.50 -4.95
N LEU A 21 -1.73 -13.79 -5.56
CA LEU A 21 -2.93 -14.39 -6.14
C LEU A 21 -2.58 -15.43 -7.21
N LEU A 22 -1.61 -15.14 -8.09
CA LEU A 22 -1.16 -16.06 -9.13
C LEU A 22 -0.55 -17.35 -8.53
N VAL A 23 0.25 -17.22 -7.48
CA VAL A 23 0.80 -18.36 -6.73
C VAL A 23 -0.31 -19.19 -6.08
N LEU A 24 -1.29 -18.54 -5.44
CA LEU A 24 -2.41 -19.23 -4.80
C LEU A 24 -3.28 -19.99 -5.80
N VAL A 25 -3.51 -19.43 -6.99
CA VAL A 25 -4.21 -20.13 -8.08
C VAL A 25 -3.42 -21.36 -8.53
N SER A 26 -2.09 -21.28 -8.64
CA SER A 26 -1.26 -22.44 -8.98
C SER A 26 -1.34 -23.54 -7.92
N ILE A 27 -1.36 -23.17 -6.63
CA ILE A 27 -1.54 -24.12 -5.52
C ILE A 27 -2.95 -24.73 -5.56
N LEU A 28 -3.97 -23.98 -5.95
CA LEU A 28 -5.33 -24.49 -6.02
C LEU A 28 -5.51 -25.52 -7.16
N LEU A 29 -4.74 -25.38 -8.25
CA LEU A 29 -4.75 -26.31 -9.38
C LEU A 29 -3.82 -27.52 -9.18
N VAL A 30 -2.68 -27.38 -8.48
CA VAL A 30 -1.61 -28.40 -8.41
C VAL A 30 -1.34 -28.91 -6.97
N GLY A 31 -1.78 -28.20 -5.93
CA GLY A 31 -1.34 -28.39 -4.54
C GLY A 31 -1.95 -29.55 -3.76
N GLY A 32 -2.92 -30.29 -4.32
CA GLY A 32 -3.58 -31.42 -3.65
C GLY A 32 -4.43 -31.03 -2.42
N GLU A 33 -5.15 -32.00 -1.86
CA GLU A 33 -6.18 -31.75 -0.82
C GLU A 33 -5.66 -31.08 0.46
N SER A 34 -4.41 -31.37 0.85
CA SER A 34 -3.82 -30.83 2.09
C SER A 34 -3.57 -29.32 2.04
N THR A 35 -3.17 -28.78 0.88
CA THR A 35 -2.86 -27.34 0.76
C THR A 35 -4.03 -26.52 0.22
N GLN A 36 -5.06 -27.18 -0.34
CA GLN A 36 -6.21 -26.51 -0.94
C GLN A 36 -7.01 -25.69 0.10
N GLY A 37 -7.22 -26.23 1.31
CA GLY A 37 -7.90 -25.51 2.39
C GLY A 37 -7.14 -24.25 2.85
N PHE A 38 -5.81 -24.35 2.92
CA PHE A 38 -4.93 -23.22 3.24
C PHE A 38 -4.92 -22.16 2.12
N ALA A 39 -4.85 -22.60 0.86
CA ALA A 39 -4.89 -21.72 -0.29
C ALA A 39 -6.21 -20.93 -0.36
N ILE A 40 -7.34 -21.56 -0.10
CA ILE A 40 -8.65 -20.89 -0.06
C ILE A 40 -8.69 -19.82 1.05
N ALA A 41 -8.21 -20.14 2.25
CA ALA A 41 -8.13 -19.17 3.34
C ALA A 41 -7.24 -17.96 2.99
N LEU A 42 -6.10 -18.21 2.34
CA LEU A 42 -5.21 -17.15 1.86
C LEU A 42 -5.81 -16.32 0.73
N ILE A 43 -6.53 -16.93 -0.22
CA ILE A 43 -7.22 -16.20 -1.30
C ILE A 43 -8.22 -15.23 -0.71
N ILE A 44 -9.04 -15.66 0.26
CA ILE A 44 -9.99 -14.79 0.95
C ILE A 44 -9.26 -13.66 1.67
N GLY A 45 -8.18 -13.97 2.39
CA GLY A 45 -7.37 -12.96 3.10
C GLY A 45 -6.75 -11.92 2.16
N VAL A 46 -6.20 -12.34 1.01
CA VAL A 46 -5.62 -11.43 0.02
C VAL A 46 -6.71 -10.60 -0.65
N VAL A 47 -7.83 -11.18 -1.06
CA VAL A 47 -8.93 -10.41 -1.68
C VAL A 47 -9.46 -9.34 -0.73
N VAL A 48 -9.74 -9.70 0.53
CA VAL A 48 -10.22 -8.74 1.54
C VAL A 48 -9.14 -7.71 1.87
N GLY A 49 -7.88 -8.14 2.05
CA GLY A 49 -6.77 -7.26 2.42
C GLY A 49 -6.38 -6.27 1.31
N THR A 50 -6.34 -6.71 0.05
CA THR A 50 -6.03 -5.89 -1.12
C THR A 50 -7.18 -4.91 -1.39
N TYR A 51 -8.43 -5.38 -1.37
CA TYR A 51 -9.59 -4.50 -1.57
C TYR A 51 -9.68 -3.47 -0.44
N SER A 52 -9.55 -3.89 0.82
CA SER A 52 -9.56 -3.00 1.98
C SER A 52 -8.42 -1.97 1.92
N SER A 53 -7.18 -2.38 1.63
CA SER A 53 -6.05 -1.45 1.54
C SER A 53 -6.21 -0.42 0.43
N ILE A 54 -6.66 -0.82 -0.77
CA ILE A 54 -6.85 0.11 -1.90
C ILE A 54 -8.01 1.07 -1.60
N TYR A 55 -9.14 0.54 -1.11
CA TYR A 55 -10.33 1.35 -0.88
C TYR A 55 -10.15 2.31 0.30
N ILE A 56 -9.52 1.86 1.38
CA ILE A 56 -9.18 2.71 2.53
C ILE A 56 -8.11 3.73 2.12
N ALA A 57 -7.08 3.36 1.36
CA ALA A 57 -6.09 4.32 0.87
C ALA A 57 -6.74 5.40 0.00
N SER A 58 -7.57 5.02 -0.99
CA SER A 58 -8.30 5.97 -1.84
C SER A 58 -9.27 6.85 -1.05
N ASN A 59 -10.01 6.29 -0.11
CA ASN A 59 -10.93 7.06 0.73
C ASN A 59 -10.18 7.98 1.70
N VAL A 60 -9.06 7.56 2.27
CA VAL A 60 -8.22 8.41 3.14
C VAL A 60 -7.66 9.59 2.36
N ILE A 61 -7.20 9.38 1.12
CA ILE A 61 -6.71 10.45 0.25
C ILE A 61 -7.84 11.45 -0.09
N LEU A 62 -9.04 10.95 -0.40
CA LEU A 62 -10.20 11.79 -0.70
C LEU A 62 -10.74 12.52 0.55
N MET A 63 -10.74 11.86 1.70
CA MET A 63 -11.26 12.40 2.97
C MET A 63 -10.29 13.37 3.64
N MET A 64 -8.99 13.22 3.43
CA MET A 64 -8.00 14.19 3.91
C MET A 64 -7.95 15.49 3.09
N ASN A 65 -8.69 15.62 1.98
CA ASN A 65 -8.79 16.84 1.16
C ASN A 65 -7.45 17.61 1.05
N VAL A 66 -6.35 16.89 0.81
CA VAL A 66 -5.00 17.46 0.87
C VAL A 66 -4.82 18.38 -0.32
N THR A 67 -5.23 19.63 -0.13
CA THR A 67 -4.81 20.75 -0.96
C THR A 67 -3.30 20.81 -0.88
N ARG A 68 -2.65 21.00 -2.03
CA ARG A 68 -1.19 20.98 -2.24
C ARG A 68 -0.40 21.99 -1.38
N GLU A 69 -1.07 22.77 -0.55
CA GLU A 69 -0.55 23.87 0.27
C GLU A 69 0.01 23.39 1.63
N ASP A 70 -0.46 22.26 2.18
CA ASP A 70 0.06 21.69 3.45
C ASP A 70 1.33 20.84 3.26
N LEU A 71 1.73 20.65 1.99
CA LEU A 71 3.04 20.11 1.61
C LEU A 71 4.08 21.24 1.45
N MET A 72 3.83 22.44 1.98
CA MET A 72 4.90 23.39 2.23
C MET A 72 5.49 23.03 3.58
N ILE A 73 6.76 22.64 3.55
CA ILE A 73 7.60 22.37 4.72
C ILE A 73 7.43 23.60 5.65
N PRO A 74 6.89 23.48 6.87
CA PRO A 74 7.04 24.57 7.81
C PRO A 74 8.55 24.76 7.94
N ILE A 75 9.04 25.94 7.59
CA ILE A 75 10.42 26.34 7.82
C ILE A 75 10.65 26.00 9.29
N LYS A 76 11.55 25.04 9.56
CA LYS A 76 12.08 24.83 10.90
C LYS A 76 12.84 26.11 11.24
N GLU A 77 12.12 27.06 11.81
CA GLU A 77 12.67 28.16 12.60
C GLU A 77 13.42 27.50 13.76
N GLY A 78 14.73 27.30 13.56
CA GLY A 78 15.57 26.53 14.49
C GLY A 78 16.85 25.91 13.93
N SER A 79 17.26 26.17 12.69
CA SER A 79 18.61 25.86 12.21
C SER A 79 19.39 27.11 11.76
N GLU A 80 19.18 28.23 12.46
CA GLU A 80 19.90 29.50 12.25
C GLU A 80 20.76 29.89 13.49
N LEU A 81 21.20 28.95 14.32
CA LEU A 81 21.98 29.28 15.54
C LEU A 81 23.23 28.43 15.79
N ASP A 82 23.78 27.75 14.77
CA ASP A 82 25.13 27.14 14.87
C ASP A 82 26.17 27.81 13.96
N ASP A 83 25.82 28.92 13.30
CA ASP A 83 26.75 29.84 12.65
C ASP A 83 26.65 31.23 13.31
N ILE A 84 27.08 31.31 14.57
CA ILE A 84 27.57 32.56 15.16
C ILE A 84 29.09 32.44 15.37
N PRO A 85 29.86 33.52 15.11
CA PRO A 85 31.25 33.47 14.67
C PRO A 85 32.28 33.05 15.72
#